data_AF-A0A5C5VFC6-F1
#
_entry.id   AF-A0A5C5VFC6-F1
#
_cell.length_a   1.000
_cell.length_b   1.000
_cell.length_c   1.000
_cell.angle_alpha   90.00
_cell.angle_beta   90.00
_cell.angle_gamma   90.00
#
_symmetry.space_group_name_H-M   'P 1'
#
loop_
_entity.id
_entity.type
_entity.pdbx_description
1 polymer ?
#
loop_
_entity_poly.entity_id
_entity_poly.type
_entity_poly.pdbx_seq_one_letter_code
_entity_poly.pdbx_strand_id
1 'polypeptide(L)'
;MADHQNSSEQRELMRLFGMLCNGVLSESEAETLNQRLATDAEARAAYRDYVQVHLVMVEQVRQAAEHGEEGIDAGVGGNAGERERGLPALLSGWSGRTPGSLVPADSTAGLPQPMHATPRFLLAAASILLAIAAGGYLWVGSRDSGRERAVASTARGAVGTPRASAGEEMLVVRDADALRLVSQLTRTASLLSLQLPQTHLNGAPDLTLCSGTAWMDRGYGEQERGYVLELPPGCSLDMYVDANAAGQNSLSVIELDSRAEVSGGAVSFNNVSDGQVVKRLATSLGNFQNVNASGATRYFLLTGSYNDPERESGNTWSQSDYRVQYASDGVLVIGWDDSRYVVSKEADQERLGVDRDYNDTRAVIRIASPEERSGRGRPSVVYSPEPQEHAPLSEDRPSGYDFDVRPGEVLVLVVSVAATTPTAIDISEANSRTALWRLRADARTVDELSEETMHRVYVVRNHSGETRRYTLNGAYLAAEASQDGGPARSVWTDWTPERLFESEGAATLGFRDISEVPANVDWQGVSVRAQWFRN
;
A
#
# COMPACT_ATOMS: atom_id res chain seq x y z
N MET A 1 -29.84 14.34 -15.92
CA MET A 1 -30.07 15.55 -15.08
C MET A 1 -30.37 15.20 -13.62
N ALA A 2 -31.02 14.06 -13.31
CA ALA A 2 -31.26 13.64 -11.92
C ALA A 2 -29.96 13.33 -11.12
N ASP A 3 -28.94 12.72 -11.75
CA ASP A 3 -27.71 12.32 -11.04
C ASP A 3 -26.84 13.49 -10.56
N HIS A 4 -26.83 14.62 -11.27
CA HIS A 4 -26.09 15.80 -10.82
C HIS A 4 -26.74 16.51 -9.64
N GLN A 5 -28.07 16.43 -9.53
CA GLN A 5 -28.79 17.05 -8.43
C GLN A 5 -28.55 16.29 -7.12
N ASN A 6 -28.52 14.96 -7.17
CA ASN A 6 -28.25 14.12 -6.00
C ASN A 6 -26.83 14.34 -5.42
N SER A 7 -25.82 14.57 -6.28
CA SER A 7 -24.44 14.85 -5.86
C SER A 7 -24.25 16.20 -5.14
N SER A 8 -24.94 17.26 -5.57
CA SER A 8 -24.87 18.56 -4.89
C SER A 8 -25.55 18.49 -3.52
N GLU A 9 -26.64 17.74 -3.47
CA GLU A 9 -27.45 17.55 -2.30
C GLU A 9 -26.72 16.76 -1.21
N GLN A 10 -26.05 15.66 -1.55
CA GLN A 10 -25.23 14.90 -0.60
C GLN A 10 -24.04 15.71 -0.09
N ARG A 11 -23.39 16.50 -0.96
CA ARG A 11 -22.28 17.40 -0.56
C ARG A 11 -22.71 18.43 0.49
N GLU A 12 -23.89 19.01 0.33
CA GLU A 12 -24.41 19.97 1.31
C GLU A 12 -24.76 19.30 2.65
N LEU A 13 -25.28 18.07 2.63
CA LEU A 13 -25.54 17.31 3.85
C LEU A 13 -24.23 16.99 4.60
N MET A 14 -23.19 16.58 3.86
CA MET A 14 -21.85 16.34 4.41
C MET A 14 -21.21 17.61 4.98
N ARG A 15 -21.38 18.76 4.31
CA ARG A 15 -20.92 20.07 4.81
C ARG A 15 -21.57 20.42 6.14
N LEU A 16 -22.91 20.32 6.22
CA LEU A 16 -23.68 20.60 7.44
C LEU A 16 -23.31 19.65 8.59
N PHE A 17 -23.13 18.36 8.30
CA PHE A 17 -22.67 17.38 9.28
C PHE A 17 -21.26 17.72 9.81
N GLY A 18 -20.30 18.03 8.92
CA GLY A 18 -18.95 18.42 9.32
C GLY A 18 -18.93 19.67 10.20
N MET A 19 -19.77 20.67 9.92
CA MET A 19 -19.92 21.86 10.76
C MET A 19 -20.54 21.54 12.13
N LEU A 20 -21.49 20.60 12.19
CA LEU A 20 -22.07 20.11 13.45
C LEU A 20 -21.00 19.48 14.34
N CYS A 21 -20.20 18.55 13.80
CA CYS A 21 -19.12 17.88 14.54
C CYS A 21 -18.05 18.85 15.05
N ASN A 22 -17.77 19.92 14.32
CA ASN A 22 -16.81 20.94 14.70
C ASN A 22 -17.38 22.01 15.65
N GLY A 23 -18.67 21.94 16.02
CA GLY A 23 -19.31 22.91 16.91
C GLY A 23 -19.46 24.31 16.29
N VAL A 24 -19.40 24.43 14.96
CA VAL A 24 -19.47 25.72 14.24
C VAL A 24 -20.75 25.88 13.41
N LEU A 25 -21.73 24.99 13.59
CA LEU A 25 -23.01 25.05 12.88
C LEU A 25 -23.85 26.22 13.38
N SER A 26 -24.21 27.14 12.48
CA SER A 26 -25.12 28.25 12.82
C SER A 26 -26.55 27.75 13.04
N GLU A 27 -27.39 28.56 13.70
CA GLU A 27 -28.79 28.22 13.96
C GLU A 27 -29.59 27.99 12.67
N SER A 28 -29.38 28.82 11.64
CA SER A 28 -30.01 28.65 10.32
C SER A 28 -29.56 27.37 9.60
N GLU A 29 -28.31 26.96 9.78
CA GLU A 29 -27.78 25.72 9.19
C GLU A 29 -28.27 24.49 9.93
N ALA A 30 -28.42 24.58 11.26
CA ALA A 30 -29.06 23.54 12.07
C ALA A 30 -30.53 23.36 11.68
N GLU A 31 -31.26 24.45 11.45
CA GLU A 31 -32.64 24.40 10.96
C GLU A 31 -32.71 23.78 9.55
N THR A 32 -31.79 24.15 8.67
CA THR A 32 -31.67 23.57 7.32
C THR A 32 -31.42 22.06 7.38
N LEU A 33 -30.47 21.61 8.22
CA LEU A 33 -30.18 20.20 8.44
C LEU A 33 -31.41 19.47 8.99
N ASN A 34 -32.08 20.02 10.02
CA ASN A 34 -33.27 19.42 10.62
C ASN A 34 -34.44 19.31 9.64
N GLN A 35 -34.71 20.37 8.87
CA GLN A 35 -35.75 20.37 7.86
C GLN A 35 -35.48 19.27 6.84
N ARG A 36 -34.23 19.14 6.42
CA ARG A 36 -33.82 18.15 5.44
C ARG A 36 -33.96 16.71 5.94
N LEU A 37 -33.51 16.44 7.17
CA LEU A 37 -33.71 15.15 7.82
C LEU A 37 -35.20 14.84 8.08
N ALA A 38 -36.05 15.86 8.22
CA ALA A 38 -37.49 15.65 8.35
C ALA A 38 -38.12 15.21 7.01
N THR A 39 -37.75 15.87 5.91
CA THR A 39 -38.42 15.72 4.61
C THR A 39 -37.82 14.66 3.70
N ASP A 40 -36.55 14.31 3.87
CA ASP A 40 -35.81 13.44 2.95
C ASP A 40 -35.33 12.16 3.66
N ALA A 41 -35.84 11.01 3.20
CA ALA A 41 -35.50 9.71 3.75
C ALA A 41 -34.09 9.24 3.37
N GLU A 42 -33.58 9.64 2.21
CA GLU A 42 -32.24 9.32 1.73
C GLU A 42 -31.21 10.13 2.52
N ALA A 43 -31.46 11.43 2.74
CA ALA A 43 -30.65 12.27 3.63
C ALA A 43 -30.59 11.71 5.06
N ARG A 44 -31.69 11.15 5.60
CA ARG A 44 -31.68 10.47 6.90
C ARG A 44 -30.84 9.19 6.93
N ALA A 45 -30.78 8.46 5.83
CA ALA A 45 -29.93 7.27 5.74
C ALA A 45 -28.45 7.70 5.71
N ALA A 46 -28.08 8.59 4.79
CA ALA A 46 -26.71 9.10 4.69
C ALA A 46 -26.22 9.78 5.98
N TYR A 47 -27.07 10.56 6.65
CA TYR A 47 -26.73 11.19 7.93
C TYR A 47 -26.46 10.16 9.04
N ARG A 48 -27.20 9.03 9.07
CA ARG A 48 -26.93 7.95 10.03
C ARG A 48 -25.56 7.32 9.77
N ASP A 49 -25.22 7.11 8.50
CA ASP A 49 -23.91 6.55 8.12
C ASP A 49 -22.78 7.50 8.55
N TYR A 50 -22.92 8.81 8.33
CA TYR A 50 -21.96 9.81 8.78
C TYR A 50 -21.79 9.84 10.30
N VAL A 51 -22.89 9.78 11.07
CA VAL A 51 -22.85 9.69 12.54
C VAL A 51 -22.10 8.44 12.99
N GLN A 52 -22.37 7.29 12.36
CA GLN A 52 -21.73 6.03 12.72
C GLN A 52 -20.21 6.07 12.48
N VAL A 53 -19.77 6.59 11.33
CA VAL A 53 -18.33 6.77 11.04
C VAL A 53 -17.69 7.71 12.06
N HIS A 54 -18.33 8.83 12.38
CA HIS A 54 -17.80 9.79 13.33
C HIS A 54 -17.66 9.21 14.75
N LEU A 55 -18.63 8.42 15.21
CA LEU A 55 -18.56 7.74 16.52
C LEU A 55 -17.38 6.77 16.59
N VAL A 56 -17.12 6.01 15.51
CA VAL A 56 -15.95 5.13 15.43
C VAL A 56 -14.65 5.92 15.51
N MET A 57 -14.55 7.04 14.78
CA MET A 57 -13.35 7.89 14.82
C MET A 57 -13.12 8.51 16.20
N VAL A 58 -14.16 9.02 16.86
CA VAL A 58 -14.06 9.59 18.22
C VAL A 58 -13.58 8.54 19.22
N GLU A 59 -14.11 7.32 19.13
CA GLU A 59 -13.68 6.22 20.00
C GLU A 59 -12.22 5.81 19.74
N GLN A 60 -11.77 5.79 18.48
CA GLN A 60 -10.36 5.54 18.15
C GLN A 60 -9.42 6.62 18.70
N VAL A 61 -9.81 7.90 18.59
CA VAL A 61 -9.02 9.01 19.16
C VAL A 61 -8.99 8.92 20.69
N ARG A 62 -10.11 8.56 21.33
CA ARG A 62 -10.17 8.34 22.78
C ARG A 62 -9.24 7.21 23.22
N GLN A 63 -9.28 6.08 22.54
CA GLN A 63 -8.40 4.94 22.82
C GLN A 63 -6.93 5.31 22.63
N ALA A 64 -6.59 6.05 21.57
CA ALA A 64 -5.22 6.52 21.33
C ALA A 64 -4.73 7.49 22.43
N ALA A 65 -5.61 8.36 22.94
CA ALA A 65 -5.28 9.26 24.05
C ALA A 65 -5.05 8.49 25.36
N GLU A 66 -5.87 7.47 25.65
CA GLU A 66 -5.74 6.64 26.86
C GLU A 66 -4.46 5.79 26.86
N HIS A 67 -4.02 5.33 25.69
CA HIS A 67 -2.78 4.55 25.56
C HIS A 67 -1.51 5.42 25.44
N GLY A 68 -1.66 6.73 25.16
CA GLY A 68 -0.56 7.68 25.08
C GLY A 68 -0.05 8.17 26.43
N GLU A 69 -0.82 8.05 27.51
CA GLU A 69 -0.47 8.57 28.84
C GLU A 69 0.24 7.54 29.75
N GLU A 70 0.23 6.24 29.45
CA GLU A 70 0.87 5.21 30.30
C GLU A 70 2.38 4.99 30.03
N GLY A 71 3.02 5.88 29.26
CA GLY A 71 4.34 5.63 28.69
C GLY A 71 5.55 6.34 29.31
N ILE A 72 5.45 7.14 30.38
CA ILE A 72 6.63 7.77 31.01
C ILE A 72 6.41 7.99 32.51
N ASP A 73 6.62 6.97 33.36
CA ASP A 73 7.33 7.20 34.62
C ASP A 73 7.89 5.93 35.31
N ALA A 74 9.01 6.17 36.01
CA ALA A 74 9.66 5.38 37.06
C ALA A 74 10.40 4.07 36.70
N GLY A 75 11.72 4.20 36.45
CA GLY A 75 12.56 3.02 36.39
C GLY A 75 14.09 3.13 36.45
N VAL A 76 14.74 4.24 36.85
CA VAL A 76 16.21 4.19 37.11
C VAL A 76 16.63 5.12 38.26
N GLY A 77 17.04 4.50 39.36
CA GLY A 77 17.79 5.15 40.44
C GLY A 77 19.29 5.19 40.15
N GLY A 78 19.87 6.38 40.33
CA GLY A 78 21.19 6.60 40.91
C GLY A 78 22.44 6.18 40.13
N ASN A 79 23.06 7.13 39.43
CA ASN A 79 24.42 7.58 39.78
C ASN A 79 24.81 8.87 39.05
N ALA A 80 25.40 9.78 39.82
CA ALA A 80 25.85 11.10 39.43
C ALA A 80 27.15 11.07 38.62
N GLY A 81 27.27 11.96 37.63
CA GLY A 81 28.53 12.23 36.93
C GLY A 81 28.35 12.90 35.57
N GLU A 82 28.19 14.22 35.60
CA GLU A 82 28.44 15.21 34.54
C GLU A 82 28.69 14.71 33.10
N ARG A 83 27.81 15.14 32.16
CA ARG A 83 28.23 15.80 30.90
C ARG A 83 27.04 16.42 30.19
N GLU A 84 27.11 17.74 30.04
CA GLU A 84 26.29 18.57 29.18
C GLU A 84 26.34 18.09 27.73
N ARG A 85 25.16 17.90 27.12
CA ARG A 85 24.87 18.12 25.69
C ARG A 85 23.35 18.17 25.53
N GLY A 86 22.84 19.39 25.42
CA GLY A 86 21.43 19.66 25.13
C GLY A 86 21.10 19.38 23.66
N LEU A 87 19.90 18.85 23.44
CA LEU A 87 19.18 18.91 22.17
C LEU A 87 17.86 19.70 22.39
N PRO A 88 17.33 20.36 21.35
CA PRO A 88 16.60 21.61 21.48
C PRO A 88 15.08 21.43 21.61
N ALA A 89 14.50 22.39 22.32
CA ALA A 89 13.08 22.73 22.27
C ALA A 89 12.72 23.28 20.87
N LEU A 90 11.77 22.63 20.20
CA LEU A 90 11.01 23.19 19.09
C LEU A 90 9.53 23.04 19.45
N LEU A 91 8.94 24.13 19.94
CA LEU A 91 7.55 24.56 19.75
C LEU A 91 7.29 25.80 20.63
N SER A 92 7.98 26.90 20.32
CA SER A 92 7.59 28.24 20.77
C SER A 92 8.27 29.27 19.86
N GLY A 93 7.56 29.74 18.83
CA GLY A 93 8.16 30.69 17.91
C GLY A 93 7.25 31.16 16.79
N TRP A 94 6.19 31.92 17.12
CA TRP A 94 5.86 33.06 16.27
C TRP A 94 5.07 34.14 17.03
N SER A 95 5.80 35.13 17.56
CA SER A 95 5.27 36.48 17.77
C SER A 95 6.39 37.53 17.87
N GLY A 96 6.35 38.50 16.96
CA GLY A 96 6.99 39.83 17.06
C GLY A 96 8.29 39.98 16.24
N ARG A 97 8.61 41.10 15.57
CA ARG A 97 7.98 42.43 15.38
C ARG A 97 8.85 43.17 14.33
N THR A 98 8.32 44.12 13.54
CA THR A 98 8.55 45.59 13.62
C THR A 98 8.17 46.23 12.25
N PRO A 99 8.12 47.57 12.06
CA PRO A 99 7.13 48.49 12.64
C PRO A 99 6.51 49.46 11.60
N GLY A 100 5.40 50.10 11.99
CA GLY A 100 5.07 51.46 11.56
C GLY A 100 3.85 51.62 10.64
N SER A 101 2.71 52.04 11.21
CA SER A 101 2.05 53.31 10.87
C SER A 101 0.79 53.48 11.72
N LEU A 102 0.51 54.73 12.06
CA LEU A 102 -0.51 55.25 12.99
C LEU A 102 -1.95 55.04 12.48
N VAL A 103 -2.90 54.83 13.41
CA VAL A 103 -4.18 55.55 13.62
C VAL A 103 -5.10 54.72 14.57
N PRO A 104 -5.90 55.34 15.48
CA PRO A 104 -6.55 54.65 16.60
C PRO A 104 -8.06 54.43 16.42
N ALA A 105 -8.63 53.49 17.19
CA ALA A 105 -9.84 53.63 18.03
C ALA A 105 -10.66 52.32 18.15
N ASP A 106 -11.10 52.07 19.39
CA ASP A 106 -12.28 51.31 19.85
C ASP A 106 -12.64 49.95 19.22
N SER A 107 -12.67 48.91 20.08
CA SER A 107 -13.84 48.03 20.28
C SER A 107 -13.52 46.95 21.33
N THR A 108 -14.11 47.08 22.51
CA THR A 108 -14.23 45.98 23.49
C THR A 108 -15.27 44.97 22.99
N ALA A 109 -14.87 43.71 22.77
CA ALA A 109 -15.79 42.59 22.54
C ALA A 109 -15.47 41.46 23.52
N GLY A 110 -16.50 41.02 24.24
CA GLY A 110 -16.43 40.09 25.37
C GLY A 110 -16.27 38.62 24.98
N LEU A 111 -15.85 37.84 25.98
CA LEU A 111 -15.77 36.37 25.94
C LEU A 111 -17.17 35.73 25.98
N PRO A 112 -17.42 34.63 25.24
CA PRO A 112 -18.71 33.94 25.27
C PRO A 112 -18.85 33.04 26.51
N GLN A 113 -20.05 33.01 27.08
CA GLN A 113 -20.42 32.09 28.17
C GLN A 113 -20.83 30.70 27.64
N PRO A 114 -20.68 29.63 28.44
CA PRO A 114 -21.07 28.28 28.06
C PRO A 114 -22.60 28.12 28.01
N MET A 115 -23.13 27.58 26.90
CA MET A 115 -24.53 27.22 26.76
C MET A 115 -24.84 25.89 27.43
N HIS A 116 -25.84 25.87 28.31
CA HIS A 116 -26.43 24.64 28.84
C HIS A 116 -27.36 24.01 27.81
N ALA A 117 -27.12 22.73 27.47
CA ALA A 117 -28.00 21.94 26.61
C ALA A 117 -29.38 21.78 27.27
N THR A 118 -30.45 22.04 26.51
CA THR A 118 -31.82 21.95 27.02
C THR A 118 -32.33 20.50 27.05
N PRO A 119 -33.18 20.12 28.04
CA PRO A 119 -33.61 18.73 28.29
C PRO A 119 -34.39 18.07 27.14
N ARG A 120 -34.78 18.83 26.12
CA ARG A 120 -35.44 18.30 24.91
C ARG A 120 -34.48 17.50 24.01
N PHE A 121 -33.19 17.83 24.03
CA PHE A 121 -32.19 17.13 23.22
C PHE A 121 -31.92 15.70 23.73
N LEU A 122 -31.94 15.51 25.05
CA LEU A 122 -31.68 14.20 25.67
C LEU A 122 -32.83 13.20 25.43
N LEU A 123 -34.07 13.67 25.33
CA LEU A 123 -35.24 12.82 25.05
C LEU A 123 -35.27 12.31 23.60
N ALA A 124 -34.77 13.11 22.65
CA ALA A 124 -34.68 12.70 21.24
C ALA A 124 -33.59 11.65 21.00
N ALA A 125 -32.47 11.75 21.73
CA ALA A 125 -31.39 10.75 21.64
C ALA A 125 -31.83 9.37 22.19
N ALA A 126 -32.61 9.34 23.27
CA ALA A 126 -33.05 8.10 23.90
C ALA A 126 -34.06 7.30 23.05
N SER A 127 -34.94 7.96 22.29
CA SER A 127 -35.95 7.29 21.46
C SER A 127 -35.36 6.64 20.21
N ILE A 128 -34.26 7.19 19.67
CA ILE A 128 -33.54 6.64 18.51
C ILE A 128 -32.84 5.33 18.88
N LEU A 129 -32.21 5.26 20.06
CA LEU A 129 -31.54 4.06 20.54
C LEU A 129 -32.50 2.88 20.75
N LEU A 130 -33.74 3.16 21.18
CA LEU A 130 -34.75 2.12 21.42
C LEU A 130 -35.26 1.48 20.11
N ALA A 131 -35.34 2.25 19.02
CA ALA A 131 -35.80 1.75 17.72
C ALA A 131 -34.78 0.82 17.05
N ILE A 132 -33.49 1.04 17.26
CA ILE A 132 -32.40 0.23 16.70
C ILE A 132 -32.37 -1.16 17.35
N ALA A 133 -32.59 -1.24 18.66
CA ALA A 133 -32.60 -2.52 19.39
C ALA A 133 -33.74 -3.46 18.96
N ALA A 134 -34.90 -2.91 18.57
CA ALA A 134 -36.06 -3.71 18.16
C ALA A 134 -35.94 -4.33 16.76
N GLY A 135 -35.19 -3.68 15.84
CA GLY A 135 -35.02 -4.16 14.47
C GLY A 135 -34.08 -5.36 14.35
N GLY A 136 -33.08 -5.48 15.23
CA GLY A 136 -32.09 -6.56 15.17
C GLY A 136 -32.61 -7.95 15.52
N TYR A 137 -33.72 -8.05 16.27
CA TYR A 137 -34.20 -9.33 16.80
C TYR A 137 -35.02 -10.17 15.80
N LEU A 138 -35.50 -9.58 14.70
CA LEU A 138 -36.41 -10.26 13.77
C LEU A 138 -35.74 -10.95 12.58
N TRP A 139 -34.42 -10.83 12.42
CA TRP A 139 -33.72 -11.28 11.20
C TRP A 139 -32.98 -12.63 11.31
N VAL A 140 -32.96 -13.26 12.48
CA VAL A 140 -32.13 -14.47 12.77
C VAL A 140 -32.77 -15.79 12.32
N GLY A 141 -33.93 -15.79 11.65
CA GLY A 141 -34.69 -17.00 11.34
C GLY A 141 -34.85 -17.35 9.86
N SER A 142 -33.79 -17.74 9.13
CA SER A 142 -33.88 -18.75 8.05
C SER A 142 -32.52 -19.05 7.40
N ARG A 143 -32.03 -20.28 7.55
CA ARG A 143 -31.02 -20.86 6.65
C ARG A 143 -31.22 -22.37 6.62
N ASP A 144 -31.46 -22.90 5.43
CA ASP A 144 -31.54 -24.33 5.19
C ASP A 144 -30.58 -24.74 4.05
N SER A 145 -30.30 -26.03 4.05
CA SER A 145 -29.07 -26.71 3.67
C SER A 145 -29.08 -27.27 2.23
N GLY A 146 -27.90 -27.39 1.60
CA GLY A 146 -27.74 -28.00 0.28
C GLY A 146 -26.30 -28.47 0.02
N ARG A 147 -26.17 -29.66 -0.58
CA ARG A 147 -25.09 -30.64 -0.39
C ARG A 147 -24.24 -30.85 -1.66
N GLU A 148 -22.98 -31.21 -1.44
CA GLU A 148 -21.87 -31.44 -2.39
C GLU A 148 -22.11 -32.47 -3.51
N ARG A 149 -21.30 -32.36 -4.58
CA ARG A 149 -20.71 -33.52 -5.30
C ARG A 149 -19.42 -33.14 -6.04
N ALA A 150 -18.36 -33.91 -5.79
CA ALA A 150 -17.03 -33.81 -6.38
C ALA A 150 -16.87 -34.70 -7.62
N VAL A 151 -15.99 -34.31 -8.54
CA VAL A 151 -15.34 -35.19 -9.54
C VAL A 151 -13.87 -34.76 -9.66
N ALA A 152 -12.96 -35.73 -9.55
CA ALA A 152 -11.52 -35.54 -9.52
C ALA A 152 -10.85 -35.85 -10.87
N SER A 153 -9.71 -35.21 -11.17
CA SER A 153 -8.62 -35.79 -11.98
C SER A 153 -7.26 -35.04 -11.83
N THR A 154 -6.23 -35.81 -11.47
CA THR A 154 -4.75 -35.66 -11.52
C THR A 154 -4.16 -35.22 -12.89
N ALA A 155 -2.94 -34.66 -13.11
CA ALA A 155 -1.71 -34.35 -12.34
C ALA A 155 -0.66 -33.53 -13.18
N ARG A 156 0.26 -32.81 -12.49
CA ARG A 156 1.69 -32.38 -12.77
C ARG A 156 2.04 -31.56 -14.05
N GLY A 157 2.92 -30.55 -14.08
CA GLY A 157 3.76 -29.84 -13.10
C GLY A 157 4.73 -28.85 -13.81
N ALA A 158 4.88 -27.62 -13.30
CA ALA A 158 5.93 -26.61 -13.58
C ALA A 158 5.70 -25.41 -12.64
N VAL A 159 6.76 -24.72 -12.18
CA VAL A 159 6.70 -23.52 -11.32
C VAL A 159 6.17 -22.35 -12.15
N GLY A 160 4.87 -22.37 -12.41
CA GLY A 160 4.07 -21.18 -12.66
C GLY A 160 3.49 -20.71 -11.32
N THR A 161 2.97 -19.48 -11.29
CA THR A 161 2.08 -19.00 -10.23
C THR A 161 1.20 -20.14 -9.70
N PRO A 162 1.19 -20.42 -8.38
CA PRO A 162 0.44 -21.54 -7.85
C PRO A 162 -1.05 -21.22 -8.02
N ARG A 163 -1.64 -21.72 -9.11
CA ARG A 163 -3.05 -22.06 -9.12
C ARG A 163 -3.15 -23.18 -8.10
N ALA A 164 -3.72 -22.87 -6.92
CA ALA A 164 -3.87 -23.77 -5.79
C ALA A 164 -3.97 -25.21 -6.27
N SER A 165 -2.88 -25.96 -6.10
CA SER A 165 -2.93 -27.39 -6.36
C SER A 165 -4.03 -27.94 -5.43
N ALA A 166 -4.90 -28.80 -5.95
CA ALA A 166 -6.14 -29.23 -5.31
C ALA A 166 -5.95 -30.10 -4.03
N GLY A 167 -5.02 -29.72 -3.17
CA GLY A 167 -4.68 -30.38 -1.91
C GLY A 167 -3.84 -29.53 -0.96
N GLU A 168 -3.72 -28.21 -1.16
CA GLU A 168 -3.23 -27.33 -0.08
C GLU A 168 -4.30 -27.28 1.01
N GLU A 169 -3.99 -27.84 2.17
CA GLU A 169 -4.84 -27.71 3.34
C GLU A 169 -4.80 -26.25 3.80
N MET A 170 -5.99 -25.65 3.91
CA MET A 170 -6.17 -24.25 4.28
C MET A 170 -6.85 -24.17 5.64
N LEU A 171 -6.36 -23.31 6.52
CA LEU A 171 -7.05 -22.98 7.76
C LEU A 171 -8.22 -22.06 7.44
N VAL A 172 -9.44 -22.47 7.77
CA VAL A 172 -10.61 -21.60 7.60
C VAL A 172 -10.93 -20.89 8.91
N VAL A 173 -10.67 -19.59 8.97
CA VAL A 173 -11.04 -18.70 10.07
C VAL A 173 -12.46 -18.18 9.83
N ARG A 174 -13.32 -18.36 10.83
CA ARG A 174 -14.72 -17.89 10.87
C ARG A 174 -15.05 -17.06 12.10
N ASP A 175 -14.02 -16.66 12.85
CA ASP A 175 -14.20 -15.84 14.03
C ASP A 175 -14.71 -14.46 13.64
N ALA A 176 -15.90 -14.09 14.13
CA ALA A 176 -16.58 -12.88 13.69
C ALA A 176 -15.84 -11.60 14.09
N ASP A 177 -15.14 -11.60 15.22
CA ASP A 177 -14.40 -10.43 15.70
C ASP A 177 -13.12 -10.22 14.89
N ALA A 178 -12.37 -11.29 14.60
CA ALA A 178 -11.21 -11.26 13.71
C ALA A 178 -11.58 -10.81 12.30
N LEU A 179 -12.65 -11.39 11.72
CA LEU A 179 -13.14 -11.02 10.39
C LEU A 179 -13.62 -9.57 10.33
N ARG A 180 -14.30 -9.08 11.37
CA ARG A 180 -14.70 -7.66 11.47
C ARG A 180 -13.48 -6.75 11.54
N LEU A 181 -12.48 -7.11 12.32
CA LEU A 181 -11.25 -6.33 12.45
C LEU A 181 -10.49 -6.26 11.13
N VAL A 182 -10.33 -7.39 10.43
CA VAL A 182 -9.71 -7.41 9.10
C VAL A 182 -10.49 -6.50 8.14
N SER A 183 -11.82 -6.62 8.05
CA SER A 183 -12.66 -5.73 7.23
C SER A 183 -12.51 -4.25 7.58
N GLN A 184 -12.40 -3.91 8.86
CA GLN A 184 -12.19 -2.51 9.29
C GLN A 184 -10.82 -1.98 8.85
N LEU A 185 -9.77 -2.79 9.03
CA LEU A 185 -8.41 -2.41 8.67
C LEU A 185 -8.24 -2.24 7.16
N THR A 186 -8.86 -3.11 6.36
CA THR A 186 -8.87 -3.01 4.90
C THR A 186 -9.93 -2.06 4.36
N ARG A 187 -10.78 -1.49 5.22
CA ARG A 187 -11.91 -0.58 4.86
C ARG A 187 -12.96 -1.18 3.91
N THR A 188 -12.90 -2.48 3.67
CA THR A 188 -13.77 -3.22 2.75
C THR A 188 -15.05 -3.74 3.42
N ALA A 189 -15.97 -4.33 2.64
CA ALA A 189 -17.16 -5.01 3.15
C ALA A 189 -16.85 -6.15 4.15
N SER A 190 -17.84 -6.60 4.91
CA SER A 190 -17.66 -7.66 5.90
C SER A 190 -17.19 -8.99 5.30
N LEU A 191 -16.20 -9.63 5.92
CA LEU A 191 -15.76 -10.98 5.57
C LEU A 191 -16.67 -12.04 6.18
N LEU A 192 -16.92 -13.11 5.42
CA LEU A 192 -17.59 -14.34 5.87
C LEU A 192 -16.60 -15.41 6.32
N SER A 193 -15.44 -15.50 5.65
CA SER A 193 -14.35 -16.38 6.07
C SER A 193 -13.02 -15.94 5.50
N LEU A 194 -11.95 -16.36 6.17
CA LEU A 194 -10.57 -16.16 5.75
C LEU A 194 -9.90 -17.53 5.69
N GLN A 195 -9.41 -17.93 4.53
CA GLN A 195 -8.71 -19.18 4.31
C GLN A 195 -7.21 -18.89 4.26
N LEU A 196 -6.43 -19.49 5.14
CA LEU A 196 -5.00 -19.23 5.26
C LEU A 196 -4.17 -20.46 4.89
N PRO A 197 -3.03 -20.27 4.21
CA PRO A 197 -2.16 -21.36 3.82
C PRO A 197 -1.57 -22.07 5.05
N GLN A 198 -1.61 -23.40 5.04
CA GLN A 198 -1.00 -24.24 6.06
C GLN A 198 -0.01 -25.23 5.45
N THR A 199 0.93 -25.65 6.29
CA THR A 199 1.86 -26.73 5.98
C THR A 199 1.92 -27.73 7.13
N HIS A 200 2.13 -28.99 6.77
CA HIS A 200 2.48 -30.04 7.73
C HIS A 200 3.98 -29.97 8.00
N LEU A 201 4.36 -29.58 9.21
CA LEU A 201 5.70 -29.81 9.69
C LEU A 201 5.88 -31.33 9.88
N ASN A 202 6.72 -31.95 9.06
CA ASN A 202 7.01 -33.38 9.12
C ASN A 202 7.31 -33.83 10.57
N GLY A 203 6.37 -34.56 11.17
CA GLY A 203 6.48 -35.12 12.53
C GLY A 203 5.78 -34.34 13.64
N ALA A 204 5.19 -33.17 13.37
CA ALA A 204 4.28 -32.49 14.30
C ALA A 204 2.82 -32.87 14.01
N PRO A 205 2.00 -33.16 15.02
CA PRO A 205 0.57 -33.42 14.83
C PRO A 205 -0.23 -32.14 14.52
N ASP A 206 0.37 -30.97 14.73
CA ASP A 206 -0.31 -29.67 14.63
C ASP A 206 0.00 -28.99 13.28
N LEU A 207 -1.05 -28.56 12.60
CA LEU A 207 -0.98 -27.73 11.41
C LEU A 207 -0.41 -26.36 11.76
N THR A 208 0.57 -25.90 10.98
CA THR A 208 1.14 -24.54 11.14
C THR A 208 0.86 -23.71 9.90
N LEU A 209 0.57 -22.42 10.10
CA LEU A 209 0.52 -21.47 9.00
C LEU A 209 1.88 -21.42 8.28
N CYS A 210 1.87 -21.08 7.00
CA CYS A 210 3.07 -20.84 6.21
C CYS A 210 2.91 -19.61 5.32
N SER A 211 3.99 -19.14 4.69
CA SER A 211 3.86 -18.09 3.68
C SER A 211 3.04 -18.56 2.48
N GLY A 212 2.16 -17.71 1.94
CA GLY A 212 1.36 -18.06 0.76
C GLY A 212 0.10 -17.22 0.57
N THR A 213 -0.74 -17.65 -0.37
CA THR A 213 -2.00 -16.97 -0.69
C THR A 213 -3.06 -17.22 0.38
N ALA A 214 -3.56 -16.16 0.99
CA ALA A 214 -4.80 -16.15 1.75
C ALA A 214 -5.99 -15.84 0.83
N TRP A 215 -7.13 -16.48 1.10
CA TRP A 215 -8.39 -16.21 0.40
C TRP A 215 -9.41 -15.61 1.36
N MET A 216 -9.99 -14.49 0.96
CA MET A 216 -10.96 -13.71 1.70
C MET A 216 -12.32 -13.84 1.03
N ASP A 217 -13.27 -14.50 1.70
CA ASP A 217 -14.64 -14.67 1.19
C ASP A 217 -15.54 -13.59 1.79
N ARG A 218 -16.19 -12.78 0.94
CA ARG A 218 -17.17 -11.74 1.34
C ARG A 218 -18.61 -12.11 1.01
N GLY A 219 -18.84 -13.31 0.48
CA GLY A 219 -20.15 -13.77 0.00
C GLY A 219 -20.32 -13.61 -1.51
N TYR A 220 -21.48 -14.04 -2.01
CA TYR A 220 -21.86 -13.97 -3.43
C TYR A 220 -20.91 -14.65 -4.43
N GLY A 221 -19.99 -15.49 -3.96
CA GLY A 221 -19.01 -16.17 -4.79
C GLY A 221 -17.77 -15.33 -5.12
N GLU A 222 -17.60 -14.18 -4.46
CA GLU A 222 -16.41 -13.35 -4.57
C GLU A 222 -15.37 -13.83 -3.56
N GLN A 223 -14.23 -14.28 -4.07
CA GLN A 223 -13.06 -14.61 -3.27
C GLN A 223 -11.92 -13.68 -3.66
N GLU A 224 -11.43 -12.92 -2.69
CA GLU A 224 -10.34 -11.98 -2.89
C GLU A 224 -9.06 -12.53 -2.28
N ARG A 225 -7.93 -11.94 -2.64
CA ARG A 225 -6.61 -12.49 -2.34
C ARG A 225 -5.82 -11.58 -1.39
N GLY A 226 -5.13 -12.20 -0.45
CA GLY A 226 -4.11 -11.57 0.41
C GLY A 226 -2.89 -12.47 0.53
N TYR A 227 -1.80 -12.00 1.12
CA TYR A 227 -0.58 -12.80 1.28
C TYR A 227 -0.24 -12.98 2.76
N VAL A 228 -0.10 -14.22 3.21
CA VAL A 228 0.50 -14.52 4.51
C VAL A 228 2.01 -14.54 4.35
N LEU A 229 2.70 -13.78 5.19
CA LEU A 229 4.14 -13.76 5.33
C LEU A 229 4.52 -14.38 6.67
N GLU A 230 5.39 -15.40 6.64
CA GLU A 230 5.95 -15.99 7.85
C GLU A 230 7.23 -15.25 8.28
N LEU A 231 7.39 -15.02 9.59
CA LEU A 231 8.60 -14.49 10.18
C LEU A 231 9.13 -15.49 11.22
N PRO A 232 10.15 -16.30 10.87
CA PRO A 232 10.71 -17.30 11.77
C PRO A 232 11.33 -16.71 13.05
N PRO A 233 11.47 -17.51 14.12
CA PRO A 233 12.17 -17.11 15.33
C PRO A 233 13.57 -16.53 15.05
N GLY A 234 13.89 -15.41 15.68
CA GLY A 234 15.16 -14.70 15.54
C GLY A 234 15.28 -13.86 14.27
N CYS A 235 14.43 -14.03 13.27
CA CYS A 235 14.47 -13.26 12.02
C CYS A 235 13.95 -11.82 12.22
N SER A 236 14.37 -10.92 11.32
CA SER A 236 13.87 -9.55 11.24
C SER A 236 13.20 -9.36 9.89
N LEU A 237 12.17 -8.53 9.88
CA LEU A 237 11.38 -8.13 8.74
C LEU A 237 11.63 -6.64 8.52
N ASP A 238 12.12 -6.28 7.35
CA ASP A 238 12.19 -4.91 6.85
C ASP A 238 11.31 -4.82 5.61
N MET A 239 10.24 -4.06 5.68
CA MET A 239 9.31 -3.86 4.57
C MET A 239 9.23 -2.39 4.22
N TYR A 240 9.31 -2.11 2.93
CA TYR A 240 9.14 -0.80 2.36
C TYR A 240 7.95 -0.81 1.43
N VAL A 241 7.03 0.13 1.64
CA VAL A 241 5.76 0.19 0.93
C VAL A 241 5.70 1.44 0.09
N ASP A 242 5.23 1.27 -1.14
CA ASP A 242 5.18 2.32 -2.12
C ASP A 242 3.97 2.23 -3.02
N ALA A 243 3.68 3.33 -3.72
CA ALA A 243 2.53 3.40 -4.60
C ALA A 243 2.84 4.21 -5.86
N ASN A 244 2.21 3.79 -6.94
CA ASN A 244 2.20 4.48 -8.22
C ASN A 244 0.80 4.42 -8.85
N ALA A 245 -0.18 5.03 -8.18
CA ALA A 245 -1.57 5.02 -8.62
C ALA A 245 -2.17 6.42 -8.69
N ALA A 246 -3.08 6.64 -9.66
CA ALA A 246 -3.96 7.81 -9.70
C ALA A 246 -5.01 7.81 -8.56
N GLY A 247 -5.48 6.60 -8.17
CA GLY A 247 -6.56 6.37 -7.23
C GLY A 247 -6.12 6.28 -5.76
N GLN A 248 -7.09 6.20 -4.84
CA GLN A 248 -6.80 5.95 -3.43
C GLN A 248 -6.42 4.49 -3.24
N ASN A 249 -5.26 4.22 -2.67
CA ASN A 249 -4.76 2.87 -2.43
C ASN A 249 -4.23 2.74 -1.01
N SER A 250 -4.33 1.53 -0.47
CA SER A 250 -3.86 1.19 0.85
C SER A 250 -3.34 -0.24 0.92
N LEU A 251 -2.29 -0.46 1.71
CA LEU A 251 -1.83 -1.78 2.11
C LEU A 251 -1.95 -1.92 3.61
N SER A 252 -2.67 -2.95 4.06
CA SER A 252 -2.76 -3.32 5.47
C SER A 252 -1.87 -4.52 5.77
N VAL A 253 -1.21 -4.47 6.93
CA VAL A 253 -0.32 -5.52 7.46
C VAL A 253 -0.87 -5.88 8.84
N ILE A 254 -1.34 -7.11 8.99
CA ILE A 254 -2.08 -7.57 10.17
C ILE A 254 -1.32 -8.73 10.79
N GLU A 255 -0.94 -8.62 12.06
CA GLU A 255 -0.27 -9.72 12.75
C GLU A 255 -1.25 -10.83 13.14
N LEU A 256 -0.90 -12.06 12.78
CA LEU A 256 -1.60 -13.28 13.12
C LEU A 256 -0.71 -14.15 14.03
N ASP A 257 -1.30 -14.80 15.03
CA ASP A 257 -0.63 -15.86 15.78
C ASP A 257 -0.66 -17.21 15.03
N SER A 258 -0.09 -18.25 15.66
CA SER A 258 -0.07 -19.61 15.14
C SER A 258 -1.46 -20.24 14.95
N ARG A 259 -2.50 -19.68 15.55
CA ARG A 259 -3.90 -20.12 15.44
C ARG A 259 -4.70 -19.26 14.45
N ALA A 260 -4.03 -18.34 13.76
CA ALA A 260 -4.64 -17.32 12.91
C ALA A 260 -5.56 -16.33 13.62
N GLU A 261 -5.37 -16.16 14.93
CA GLU A 261 -6.00 -15.08 15.68
C GLU A 261 -5.19 -13.80 15.50
N VAL A 262 -5.87 -12.65 15.39
CA VAL A 262 -5.19 -11.35 15.26
C VAL A 262 -4.58 -10.99 16.62
N SER A 263 -3.25 -10.94 16.71
CA SER A 263 -2.55 -11.13 18.00
C SER A 263 -1.68 -9.99 18.51
N GLY A 264 -1.22 -9.06 17.66
CA GLY A 264 -0.14 -8.15 18.08
C GLY A 264 -0.12 -6.75 17.47
N GLY A 265 -0.90 -6.49 16.42
CA GLY A 265 -1.02 -5.15 15.86
C GLY A 265 -1.38 -5.15 14.38
N ALA A 266 -1.76 -3.98 13.90
CA ALA A 266 -1.97 -3.74 12.49
C ALA A 266 -1.37 -2.40 12.08
N VAL A 267 -0.81 -2.35 10.88
CA VAL A 267 -0.31 -1.12 10.26
C VAL A 267 -0.96 -0.99 8.89
N SER A 268 -1.37 0.23 8.55
CA SER A 268 -1.92 0.54 7.23
C SER A 268 -1.11 1.66 6.59
N PHE A 269 -0.70 1.42 5.36
CA PHE A 269 -0.08 2.38 4.46
C PHE A 269 -1.14 2.87 3.50
N ASN A 270 -1.23 4.17 3.23
CA ASN A 270 -2.17 4.70 2.25
C ASN A 270 -1.57 5.93 1.54
N ASN A 271 -1.98 6.15 0.30
CA ASN A 271 -1.52 7.29 -0.52
C ASN A 271 -2.43 8.54 -0.38
N VAL A 272 -3.19 8.64 0.72
CA VAL A 272 -4.12 9.74 0.99
C VAL A 272 -3.55 10.63 2.08
N SER A 273 -3.31 11.90 1.76
CA SER A 273 -2.90 12.92 2.74
C SER A 273 -3.94 14.02 2.77
N ASP A 274 -4.42 14.38 3.96
CA ASP A 274 -5.41 15.46 4.16
C ASP A 274 -6.68 15.30 3.30
N GLY A 275 -7.11 14.05 3.07
CA GLY A 275 -8.27 13.72 2.25
C GLY A 275 -8.06 13.89 0.74
N GLN A 276 -6.85 14.21 0.30
CA GLN A 276 -6.48 14.26 -1.11
C GLN A 276 -5.58 13.07 -1.46
N VAL A 277 -5.84 12.48 -2.62
CA VAL A 277 -4.89 11.53 -3.21
C VAL A 277 -3.62 12.30 -3.51
N VAL A 278 -2.53 11.88 -2.89
CA VAL A 278 -1.22 12.41 -3.22
C VAL A 278 -0.82 11.74 -4.53
N LYS A 279 -1.26 12.32 -5.66
CA LYS A 279 -0.82 11.91 -7.00
C LYS A 279 0.66 12.22 -7.14
N ARG A 280 1.50 11.30 -6.67
CA ARG A 280 2.95 11.40 -6.75
C ARG A 280 3.48 10.05 -7.17
N LEU A 281 4.06 10.06 -8.37
CA LEU A 281 4.62 8.89 -9.00
C LEU A 281 5.69 8.27 -8.10
N ALA A 282 5.52 6.98 -7.83
CA ALA A 282 6.44 6.15 -7.08
C ALA A 282 6.85 6.71 -5.70
N THR A 283 5.90 7.29 -4.96
CA THR A 283 6.21 7.79 -3.61
C THR A 283 6.27 6.67 -2.58
N SER A 284 7.14 6.87 -1.58
CA SER A 284 7.13 6.07 -0.36
C SER A 284 5.83 6.28 0.40
N LEU A 285 5.10 5.21 0.69
CA LEU A 285 4.01 5.24 1.66
C LEU A 285 4.52 5.05 3.09
N GLY A 286 5.64 4.35 3.25
CA GLY A 286 6.30 4.19 4.55
C GLY A 286 7.09 2.89 4.65
N ASN A 287 7.56 2.60 5.85
CA ASN A 287 8.30 1.40 6.18
C ASN A 287 7.69 0.71 7.40
N PHE A 288 7.79 -0.62 7.42
CA PHE A 288 7.46 -1.46 8.57
C PHE A 288 8.68 -2.30 8.91
N GLN A 289 9.12 -2.21 10.15
CA GLN A 289 10.21 -3.03 10.67
C GLN A 289 9.74 -3.83 11.86
N ASN A 290 10.11 -5.10 11.90
CA ASN A 290 9.75 -5.98 12.99
C ASN A 290 10.85 -7.01 13.25
N VAL A 291 11.05 -7.39 14.51
CA VAL A 291 11.98 -8.46 14.88
C VAL A 291 11.21 -9.51 15.64
N ASN A 292 11.29 -10.77 15.20
CA ASN A 292 10.74 -11.87 15.95
C ASN A 292 11.74 -12.35 17.01
N ALA A 293 11.72 -11.71 18.16
CA ALA A 293 12.54 -12.12 19.31
C ALA A 293 11.95 -13.33 20.07
N SER A 294 10.76 -13.81 19.68
CA SER A 294 10.09 -14.93 20.35
C SER A 294 10.65 -16.28 19.88
N GLY A 295 10.32 -17.34 20.61
CA GLY A 295 10.64 -18.72 20.23
C GLY A 295 9.67 -19.34 19.22
N ALA A 296 8.63 -18.62 18.80
CA ALA A 296 7.59 -19.10 17.89
C ALA A 296 7.58 -18.29 16.58
N THR A 297 7.15 -18.91 15.47
CA THR A 297 6.95 -18.18 14.21
C THR A 297 5.81 -17.18 14.36
N ARG A 298 6.00 -15.98 13.80
CA ARG A 298 4.96 -14.95 13.71
C ARG A 298 4.48 -14.86 12.27
N TYR A 299 3.22 -14.47 12.08
CA TYR A 299 2.62 -14.42 10.75
C TYR A 299 2.04 -13.02 10.51
N PHE A 300 2.14 -12.54 9.27
CA PHE A 300 1.59 -11.25 8.87
C PHE A 300 0.71 -11.46 7.65
N LEU A 301 -0.55 -11.05 7.72
CA LEU A 301 -1.45 -10.99 6.58
C LEU A 301 -1.33 -9.61 5.91
N LEU A 302 -0.94 -9.61 4.64
CA LEU A 302 -0.79 -8.42 3.79
C LEU A 302 -1.96 -8.35 2.81
N THR A 303 -2.69 -7.24 2.81
CA THR A 303 -3.92 -7.05 2.01
C THR A 303 -3.99 -5.64 1.45
N GLY A 304 -4.04 -5.49 0.12
CA GLY A 304 -4.21 -4.22 -0.56
C GLY A 304 -5.68 -3.85 -0.77
N SER A 305 -6.03 -2.58 -0.72
CA SER A 305 -7.39 -2.10 -0.97
C SER A 305 -7.33 -0.77 -1.68
N TYR A 306 -8.33 -0.48 -2.51
CA TYR A 306 -8.39 0.76 -3.27
C TYR A 306 -9.80 1.37 -3.22
N ASN A 307 -9.88 2.67 -3.46
CA ASN A 307 -11.12 3.39 -3.70
C ASN A 307 -11.00 4.17 -5.02
N ASP A 308 -11.91 3.86 -5.95
CA ASP A 308 -12.09 4.59 -7.20
C ASP A 308 -13.32 5.52 -7.06
N PRO A 309 -13.09 6.82 -6.81
CA PRO A 309 -14.17 7.78 -6.59
C PRO A 309 -14.94 8.11 -7.88
N GLU A 310 -14.41 7.79 -9.06
CA GLU A 310 -15.06 8.06 -10.35
C GLU A 310 -16.04 6.94 -10.72
N ARG A 311 -15.74 5.69 -10.34
CA ARG A 311 -16.58 4.51 -10.65
C ARG A 311 -17.69 4.27 -9.65
N GLU A 312 -17.44 4.51 -8.37
CA GLU A 312 -18.44 4.27 -7.32
C GLU A 312 -18.88 5.59 -6.69
N SER A 313 -20.18 5.88 -6.76
CA SER A 313 -20.78 6.96 -6.00
C SER A 313 -20.74 6.60 -4.51
N GLY A 314 -19.59 6.82 -3.86
CA GLY A 314 -19.36 6.48 -2.46
C GLY A 314 -17.88 6.33 -2.11
N ASN A 315 -17.54 6.49 -0.82
CA ASN A 315 -16.22 6.15 -0.27
C ASN A 315 -16.09 4.63 -0.06
N THR A 316 -16.53 3.83 -1.05
CA THR A 316 -16.54 2.37 -0.98
C THR A 316 -15.16 1.87 -1.35
N TRP A 317 -14.53 1.11 -0.46
CA TRP A 317 -13.23 0.49 -0.73
C TRP A 317 -13.44 -0.93 -1.24
N SER A 318 -12.68 -1.27 -2.28
CA SER A 318 -12.59 -2.59 -2.88
C SER A 318 -11.25 -3.20 -2.54
N GLN A 319 -11.17 -4.53 -2.49
CA GLN A 319 -9.90 -5.21 -2.30
C GLN A 319 -9.12 -5.21 -3.62
N SER A 320 -7.85 -4.85 -3.53
CA SER A 320 -6.91 -4.94 -4.64
C SER A 320 -6.51 -6.39 -4.86
N ASP A 321 -6.41 -6.79 -6.12
CA ASP A 321 -5.77 -8.04 -6.47
C ASP A 321 -4.26 -7.94 -6.21
N TYR A 322 -3.58 -9.07 -5.98
CA TYR A 322 -2.15 -9.07 -5.71
C TYR A 322 -1.37 -10.12 -6.50
N ARG A 323 -0.08 -9.83 -6.66
CA ARG A 323 0.88 -10.75 -7.25
C ARG A 323 2.24 -10.68 -6.57
N VAL A 324 2.82 -11.86 -6.31
CA VAL A 324 4.25 -11.97 -6.00
C VAL A 324 5.04 -11.78 -7.29
N GLN A 325 5.71 -10.65 -7.41
CA GLN A 325 6.54 -10.29 -8.57
C GLN A 325 7.94 -10.92 -8.49
N TYR A 326 8.44 -11.14 -7.26
CA TYR A 326 9.74 -11.75 -7.02
C TYR A 326 9.79 -12.41 -5.65
N ALA A 327 10.40 -13.58 -5.54
CA ALA A 327 10.65 -14.27 -4.27
C ALA A 327 11.97 -15.06 -4.36
N SER A 328 12.96 -14.71 -3.54
CA SER A 328 14.25 -15.39 -3.47
C SER A 328 15.01 -15.01 -2.20
N ASP A 329 15.55 -15.98 -1.48
CA ASP A 329 16.50 -15.85 -0.35
C ASP A 329 16.27 -14.61 0.53
N GLY A 330 15.18 -14.63 1.29
CA GLY A 330 14.84 -13.57 2.23
C GLY A 330 14.44 -12.24 1.57
N VAL A 331 14.21 -12.19 0.26
CA VAL A 331 13.66 -11.01 -0.44
C VAL A 331 12.37 -11.40 -1.15
N LEU A 332 11.35 -10.57 -0.98
CA LEU A 332 10.02 -10.74 -1.57
C LEU A 332 9.55 -9.38 -2.11
N VAL A 333 9.01 -9.36 -3.32
CA VAL A 333 8.34 -8.18 -3.90
C VAL A 333 6.92 -8.57 -4.25
N ILE A 334 5.96 -7.90 -3.62
CA ILE A 334 4.54 -8.11 -3.85
C ILE A 334 3.94 -6.81 -4.38
N GLY A 335 3.20 -6.89 -5.48
CA GLY A 335 2.44 -5.79 -6.05
C GLY A 335 0.94 -6.02 -5.88
N TRP A 336 0.19 -4.92 -5.77
CA TRP A 336 -1.25 -4.85 -5.75
C TRP A 336 -1.75 -3.94 -6.86
N ASP A 337 -2.95 -4.24 -7.35
CA ASP A 337 -3.60 -3.63 -8.51
C ASP A 337 -5.04 -3.26 -8.16
N ASP A 338 -5.55 -2.16 -8.68
CA ASP A 338 -6.94 -1.70 -8.52
C ASP A 338 -7.96 -2.54 -9.31
N SER A 339 -7.51 -3.63 -9.91
CA SER A 339 -8.38 -4.62 -10.48
C SER A 339 -9.16 -5.40 -9.42
N ARG A 340 -10.49 -5.48 -9.62
CA ARG A 340 -11.33 -6.39 -8.85
C ARG A 340 -11.09 -7.81 -9.29
N TYR A 341 -11.23 -8.74 -8.36
CA TYR A 341 -11.38 -10.15 -8.69
C TYR A 341 -12.77 -10.40 -9.32
N VAL A 342 -12.92 -10.12 -10.61
CA VAL A 342 -14.17 -10.39 -11.33
C VAL A 342 -14.15 -11.82 -11.84
N VAL A 343 -14.89 -12.71 -11.17
CA VAL A 343 -15.09 -14.11 -11.57
C VAL A 343 -15.97 -14.24 -12.82
N SER A 344 -16.63 -13.17 -13.28
CA SER A 344 -17.56 -13.20 -14.41
C SER A 344 -16.96 -12.65 -15.71
N LYS A 345 -17.03 -13.48 -16.77
CA LYS A 345 -16.98 -13.22 -18.22
C LYS A 345 -16.00 -12.15 -18.72
N GLU A 346 -15.09 -12.58 -19.61
CA GLU A 346 -14.09 -11.78 -20.34
C GLU A 346 -14.58 -10.39 -20.82
N ALA A 347 -15.86 -10.25 -21.18
CA ALA A 347 -16.47 -8.99 -21.62
C ALA A 347 -16.53 -7.88 -20.55
N ASP A 348 -16.53 -8.22 -19.26
CA ASP A 348 -16.50 -7.23 -18.17
C ASP A 348 -15.06 -6.81 -17.86
N GLN A 349 -14.06 -7.66 -18.11
CA GLN A 349 -12.64 -7.34 -17.91
C GLN A 349 -12.12 -6.31 -18.92
N GLU A 350 -12.48 -6.44 -20.21
CA GLU A 350 -12.13 -5.45 -21.25
C GLU A 350 -12.75 -4.07 -20.99
N ARG A 351 -13.92 -4.02 -20.34
CA ARG A 351 -14.60 -2.76 -19.98
C ARG A 351 -13.98 -2.05 -18.78
N LEU A 352 -13.34 -2.80 -17.88
CA LEU A 352 -12.82 -2.27 -16.63
C LEU A 352 -11.42 -1.66 -16.76
N GLY A 353 -10.76 -1.79 -17.93
CA GLY A 353 -9.46 -1.18 -18.18
C GLY A 353 -8.38 -1.58 -17.16
N VAL A 354 -8.44 -2.82 -16.69
CA VAL A 354 -7.50 -3.42 -15.74
C VAL A 354 -6.15 -3.59 -16.43
N ASP A 355 -5.13 -2.86 -16.01
CA ASP A 355 -3.80 -2.86 -16.64
C ASP A 355 -2.88 -3.98 -16.13
N ARG A 356 -3.14 -4.51 -14.92
CA ARG A 356 -2.45 -5.66 -14.29
C ARG A 356 -0.96 -5.44 -14.17
N ASP A 357 -0.55 -4.21 -13.92
CA ASP A 357 0.84 -3.89 -13.69
C ASP A 357 1.23 -4.10 -12.20
N TYR A 358 0.22 -4.21 -11.31
CA TYR A 358 0.43 -4.44 -9.88
C TYR A 358 1.44 -3.44 -9.27
N ASN A 359 1.41 -2.19 -9.73
CA ASN A 359 2.27 -1.12 -9.23
C ASN A 359 1.50 -0.05 -8.44
N ASP A 360 0.18 -0.14 -8.37
CA ASP A 360 -0.67 0.77 -7.60
C ASP A 360 -0.25 0.83 -6.14
N THR A 361 0.06 -0.33 -5.57
CA THR A 361 0.78 -0.44 -4.31
C THR A 361 1.76 -1.60 -4.36
N ARG A 362 2.93 -1.44 -3.76
CA ARG A 362 3.98 -2.45 -3.76
C ARG A 362 4.64 -2.54 -2.39
N ALA A 363 4.95 -3.75 -1.97
CA ALA A 363 5.75 -4.04 -0.80
C ALA A 363 7.05 -4.71 -1.26
N VAL A 364 8.19 -4.05 -0.99
CA VAL A 364 9.52 -4.63 -1.09
C VAL A 364 9.91 -5.09 0.30
N ILE A 365 10.04 -6.39 0.48
CA ILE A 365 10.18 -7.05 1.77
C ILE A 365 11.53 -7.76 1.82
N ARG A 366 12.23 -7.58 2.94
CA ARG A 366 13.41 -8.32 3.31
C ARG A 366 13.20 -9.02 4.65
N ILE A 367 13.47 -10.32 4.68
CA ILE A 367 13.58 -11.13 5.89
C ILE A 367 15.05 -11.47 6.07
N ALA A 368 15.66 -11.00 7.17
CA ALA A 368 17.05 -11.28 7.49
C ALA A 368 17.18 -12.25 8.67
N SER A 369 17.82 -13.39 8.42
CA SER A 369 18.13 -14.37 9.45
C SER A 369 19.24 -13.89 10.39
N PRO A 370 19.34 -14.43 11.62
CA PRO A 370 20.47 -14.14 12.52
C PRO A 370 21.84 -14.45 11.89
N GLU A 371 21.90 -15.50 11.06
CA GLU A 371 23.12 -15.95 10.38
C GLU A 371 23.58 -14.94 9.33
N GLU A 372 22.66 -14.41 8.52
CA GLU A 372 22.95 -13.38 7.52
C GLU A 372 23.41 -12.07 8.16
N ARG A 373 22.79 -11.68 9.29
CA ARG A 373 23.20 -10.49 10.05
C ARG A 373 24.60 -10.62 10.63
N SER A 374 25.03 -11.84 10.95
CA SER A 374 26.38 -12.07 11.47
C SER A 374 27.49 -11.80 10.43
N GLY A 375 27.15 -11.75 9.13
CA GLY A 375 28.09 -11.45 8.05
C GLY A 375 29.25 -12.44 7.92
N ARG A 376 29.23 -13.58 8.61
CA ARG A 376 30.36 -14.51 8.67
C ARG A 376 30.43 -15.38 7.41
N GLY A 377 31.49 -15.18 6.63
CA GLY A 377 32.05 -16.25 5.79
C GLY A 377 31.71 -16.26 4.30
N ARG A 378 31.07 -15.21 3.74
CA ARG A 378 30.81 -15.15 2.29
C ARG A 378 31.53 -13.95 1.65
N PRO A 379 32.75 -14.11 1.10
CA PRO A 379 33.48 -13.02 0.46
C PRO A 379 32.93 -12.62 -0.92
N SER A 380 31.64 -12.80 -1.18
CA SER A 380 31.06 -12.73 -2.53
C SER A 380 29.88 -11.77 -2.61
N VAL A 381 29.74 -11.14 -3.77
CA VAL A 381 28.51 -10.47 -4.17
C VAL A 381 27.61 -11.49 -4.85
N VAL A 382 26.34 -11.52 -4.48
CA VAL A 382 25.35 -12.42 -5.09
C VAL A 382 24.32 -11.59 -5.85
N TYR A 383 24.03 -12.00 -7.07
CA TYR A 383 23.06 -11.35 -7.95
C TYR A 383 21.87 -12.28 -8.17
N SER A 384 20.67 -11.73 -8.28
CA SER A 384 19.49 -12.50 -8.65
C SER A 384 18.54 -11.65 -9.51
N PRO A 385 18.27 -12.06 -10.77
CA PRO A 385 18.85 -13.22 -11.47
C PRO A 385 20.38 -13.14 -11.61
N GLU A 386 21.00 -14.26 -11.96
CA GLU A 386 22.44 -14.33 -12.22
C GLU A 386 22.85 -13.35 -13.34
N PRO A 387 24.07 -12.80 -13.30
CA PRO A 387 24.51 -11.88 -14.32
C PRO A 387 24.51 -12.54 -15.69
N GLN A 388 24.02 -11.83 -16.69
CA GLN A 388 24.14 -12.24 -18.08
C GLN A 388 25.47 -11.71 -18.60
N GLU A 389 26.35 -12.59 -19.08
CA GLU A 389 27.60 -12.14 -19.72
C GLU A 389 27.26 -11.36 -21.01
N HIS A 390 27.45 -10.05 -20.96
CA HIS A 390 27.27 -9.15 -22.10
C HIS A 390 28.60 -8.53 -22.52
N ALA A 391 28.69 -8.15 -23.80
CA ALA A 391 29.81 -7.35 -24.28
C ALA A 391 29.95 -6.06 -23.45
N PRO A 392 31.19 -5.57 -23.22
CA PRO A 392 31.41 -4.31 -22.51
C PRO A 392 30.63 -3.18 -23.17
N LEU A 393 30.09 -2.28 -22.35
CA LEU A 393 29.36 -1.11 -22.84
C LEU A 393 30.32 -0.18 -23.62
N SER A 394 29.81 0.48 -24.66
CA SER A 394 30.58 1.43 -25.47
C SER A 394 31.22 2.53 -24.60
N GLU A 395 32.45 2.94 -24.91
CA GLU A 395 33.16 3.98 -24.17
C GLU A 395 32.47 5.35 -24.23
N ASP A 396 31.67 5.58 -25.27
CA ASP A 396 31.01 6.86 -25.56
C ASP A 396 29.61 7.01 -24.92
N ARG A 397 29.19 6.06 -24.06
CA ARG A 397 27.87 6.17 -23.41
C ARG A 397 27.82 7.38 -22.45
N PRO A 398 26.72 8.15 -22.43
CA PRO A 398 26.52 9.21 -21.45
C PRO A 398 26.48 8.64 -20.02
N SER A 399 26.71 9.51 -19.03
CA SER A 399 26.69 9.13 -17.62
C SER A 399 25.28 8.69 -17.20
N GLY A 400 25.12 7.40 -16.87
CA GLY A 400 23.92 6.88 -16.22
C GLY A 400 23.77 7.37 -14.78
N TYR A 401 22.88 6.70 -14.02
CA TYR A 401 22.77 6.93 -12.58
C TYR A 401 23.72 6.00 -11.82
N ASP A 402 24.73 6.58 -11.18
CA ASP A 402 25.68 5.84 -10.36
C ASP A 402 25.13 5.61 -8.96
N PHE A 403 25.34 4.40 -8.44
CA PHE A 403 24.95 4.04 -7.08
C PHE A 403 25.89 3.00 -6.47
N ASP A 404 25.93 3.01 -5.13
CA ASP A 404 26.79 2.16 -4.33
C ASP A 404 25.95 1.12 -3.56
N VAL A 405 26.51 -0.08 -3.39
CA VAL A 405 25.99 -1.10 -2.46
C VAL A 405 27.11 -1.41 -1.48
N ARG A 406 26.92 -1.02 -0.21
CA ARG A 406 27.94 -1.16 0.83
C ARG A 406 28.02 -2.61 1.35
N PRO A 407 29.12 -2.98 2.03
CA PRO A 407 29.20 -4.27 2.72
C PRO A 407 27.99 -4.51 3.64
N GLY A 408 27.37 -5.67 3.50
CA GLY A 408 26.18 -6.08 4.25
C GLY A 408 24.86 -5.55 3.69
N GLU A 409 24.86 -4.66 2.70
CA GLU A 409 23.62 -4.16 2.11
C GLU A 409 23.03 -5.11 1.07
N VAL A 410 21.71 -5.08 0.98
CA VAL A 410 20.94 -5.70 -0.10
C VAL A 410 20.22 -4.59 -0.86
N LEU A 411 20.52 -4.48 -2.15
CA LEU A 411 19.80 -3.60 -3.07
C LEU A 411 18.77 -4.42 -3.84
N VAL A 412 17.54 -3.94 -3.87
CA VAL A 412 16.46 -4.44 -4.73
C VAL A 412 16.10 -3.36 -5.74
N LEU A 413 16.27 -3.66 -7.02
CA LEU A 413 15.85 -2.83 -8.13
C LEU A 413 14.57 -3.39 -8.72
N VAL A 414 13.49 -2.61 -8.72
CA VAL A 414 12.24 -2.97 -9.39
C VAL A 414 12.06 -2.05 -10.59
N VAL A 415 12.08 -2.63 -11.79
CA VAL A 415 11.91 -1.94 -13.05
C VAL A 415 10.47 -2.12 -13.50
N SER A 416 9.75 -1.01 -13.70
CA SER A 416 8.41 -0.98 -14.31
C SER A 416 8.54 -0.39 -15.72
N VAL A 417 7.99 -1.06 -16.73
CA VAL A 417 8.02 -0.61 -18.13
C VAL A 417 6.60 -0.41 -18.65
N ALA A 418 6.25 0.85 -18.92
CA ALA A 418 5.02 1.28 -19.57
C ALA A 418 5.34 2.17 -20.79
N ALA A 419 6.44 1.87 -21.49
CA ALA A 419 6.94 2.67 -22.61
C ALA A 419 6.29 2.27 -23.94
N THR A 420 6.00 3.25 -24.79
CA THR A 420 5.44 3.02 -26.14
C THR A 420 6.53 2.78 -27.18
N THR A 421 7.74 3.26 -26.89
CA THR A 421 8.95 3.06 -27.68
C THR A 421 9.71 1.82 -27.17
N PRO A 422 10.45 1.05 -28.02
CA PRO A 422 11.29 -0.02 -27.51
C PRO A 422 12.34 0.56 -26.58
N THR A 423 12.53 -0.05 -25.42
CA THR A 423 13.41 0.46 -24.36
C THR A 423 14.37 -0.60 -23.85
N ALA A 424 15.49 -0.15 -23.30
CA ALA A 424 16.47 -1.00 -22.65
C ALA A 424 16.92 -0.37 -21.34
N ILE A 425 17.05 -1.18 -20.30
CA ILE A 425 17.66 -0.81 -19.02
C ILE A 425 18.84 -1.74 -18.77
N ASP A 426 20.00 -1.16 -18.50
CA ASP A 426 21.24 -1.86 -18.24
C ASP A 426 21.78 -1.51 -16.85
N ILE A 427 22.22 -2.52 -16.11
CA ILE A 427 23.00 -2.36 -14.89
C ILE A 427 24.41 -2.86 -15.19
N SER A 428 25.40 -2.00 -14.98
CA SER A 428 26.82 -2.33 -15.16
C SER A 428 27.62 -2.04 -13.89
N GLU A 429 28.66 -2.81 -13.65
CA GLU A 429 29.64 -2.48 -12.61
C GLU A 429 30.51 -1.30 -13.06
N ALA A 430 30.62 -0.26 -12.25
CA ALA A 430 31.21 1.02 -12.67
C ALA A 430 32.69 0.91 -13.07
N ASN A 431 33.46 0.04 -12.39
CA ASN A 431 34.89 -0.11 -12.63
C ASN A 431 35.19 -0.93 -13.89
N SER A 432 34.46 -2.04 -14.09
CA SER A 432 34.70 -2.95 -15.21
C SER A 432 33.86 -2.60 -16.45
N ARG A 433 32.84 -1.76 -16.30
CA ARG A 433 31.81 -1.43 -17.32
C ARG A 433 31.18 -2.67 -17.94
N THR A 434 31.23 -3.80 -17.23
CA THR A 434 30.61 -5.04 -17.65
C THR A 434 29.14 -4.95 -17.29
N ALA A 435 28.27 -5.06 -18.29
CA ALA A 435 26.84 -5.14 -18.05
C ALA A 435 26.53 -6.46 -17.35
N LEU A 436 25.98 -6.37 -16.14
CA LEU A 436 25.60 -7.51 -15.31
C LEU A 436 24.18 -7.95 -15.65
N TRP A 437 23.32 -7.01 -15.98
CA TRP A 437 21.92 -7.28 -16.26
C TRP A 437 21.39 -6.29 -17.29
N ARG A 438 20.51 -6.79 -18.16
CA ARG A 438 19.89 -6.04 -19.23
C ARG A 438 18.44 -6.46 -19.38
N LEU A 439 17.55 -5.49 -19.30
CA LEU A 439 16.18 -5.61 -19.75
C LEU A 439 16.06 -4.94 -21.11
N ARG A 440 15.44 -5.63 -22.07
CA ARG A 440 14.97 -5.02 -23.32
C ARG A 440 13.47 -5.27 -23.43
N ALA A 441 12.72 -4.21 -23.63
CA ALA A 441 11.31 -4.25 -23.95
C ALA A 441 11.15 -3.82 -25.41
N ASP A 442 10.58 -4.69 -26.25
CA ASP A 442 10.23 -4.34 -27.61
C ASP A 442 9.00 -3.41 -27.59
N ALA A 443 8.90 -2.44 -28.52
CA ALA A 443 7.62 -1.78 -28.77
C ALA A 443 6.71 -2.76 -29.47
N ARG A 444 6.00 -3.54 -28.67
CA ARG A 444 4.70 -4.04 -29.09
C ARG A 444 3.68 -3.18 -28.38
N THR A 445 2.49 -3.06 -28.97
CA THR A 445 1.33 -2.45 -28.31
C THR A 445 1.28 -2.94 -26.87
N VAL A 446 1.07 -2.04 -25.90
CA VAL A 446 1.03 -2.34 -24.46
C VAL A 446 0.22 -3.62 -24.16
N ASP A 447 -0.81 -3.88 -24.98
CA ASP A 447 -1.66 -5.07 -25.01
C ASP A 447 -0.94 -6.43 -25.23
N GLU A 448 0.28 -6.45 -25.79
CA GLU A 448 1.06 -7.68 -26.06
C GLU A 448 2.23 -7.89 -25.09
N LEU A 449 2.55 -6.91 -24.25
CA LEU A 449 3.54 -7.11 -23.19
C LEU A 449 2.91 -8.04 -22.16
N SER A 450 3.43 -9.26 -22.05
CA SER A 450 3.03 -10.13 -20.95
C SER A 450 3.33 -9.42 -19.62
N GLU A 451 2.47 -9.62 -18.62
CA GLU A 451 2.65 -9.05 -17.27
C GLU A 451 4.04 -9.37 -16.68
N GLU A 452 4.64 -10.51 -17.06
CA GLU A 452 6.02 -10.85 -16.69
C GLU A 452 7.06 -9.88 -17.28
N THR A 453 6.81 -9.32 -18.45
CA THR A 453 7.73 -8.41 -19.16
C THR A 453 7.69 -6.99 -18.60
N MET A 454 6.54 -6.57 -18.04
CA MET A 454 6.34 -5.21 -17.51
C MET A 454 7.12 -4.95 -16.21
N HIS A 455 7.30 -5.98 -15.37
CA HIS A 455 8.01 -5.86 -14.09
C HIS A 455 9.16 -6.83 -13.98
N ARG A 456 10.36 -6.29 -13.78
CA ARG A 456 11.55 -7.09 -13.49
C ARG A 456 12.20 -6.62 -12.21
N VAL A 457 12.57 -7.60 -11.38
CA VAL A 457 13.29 -7.37 -10.14
C VAL A 457 14.73 -7.86 -10.31
N TYR A 458 15.69 -7.02 -9.94
CA TYR A 458 17.10 -7.36 -9.87
C TYR A 458 17.63 -7.09 -8.47
N VAL A 459 18.24 -8.09 -7.85
CA VAL A 459 18.72 -8.03 -6.48
C VAL A 459 20.24 -8.16 -6.45
N VAL A 460 20.89 -7.26 -5.71
CA VAL A 460 22.33 -7.30 -5.43
C VAL A 460 22.52 -7.45 -3.93
N ARG A 461 23.13 -8.55 -3.50
CA ARG A 461 23.52 -8.78 -2.10
C ARG A 461 25.02 -8.65 -1.97
N ASN A 462 25.50 -7.63 -1.25
CA ASN A 462 26.93 -7.43 -1.07
C ASN A 462 27.41 -8.02 0.26
N HIS A 463 27.87 -9.27 0.25
CA HIS A 463 28.52 -9.87 1.42
C HIS A 463 30.03 -9.65 1.45
N SER A 464 30.59 -8.97 0.44
CA SER A 464 32.02 -8.66 0.40
C SER A 464 32.39 -7.61 1.45
N GLY A 465 33.69 -7.48 1.74
CA GLY A 465 34.21 -6.44 2.64
C GLY A 465 34.33 -5.05 2.00
N GLU A 466 33.94 -4.89 0.73
CA GLU A 466 34.15 -3.67 -0.05
C GLU A 466 32.83 -3.14 -0.62
N THR A 467 32.71 -1.81 -0.72
CA THR A 467 31.59 -1.18 -1.44
C THR A 467 31.68 -1.48 -2.93
N ARG A 468 30.58 -1.92 -3.52
CA ARG A 468 30.47 -2.17 -4.96
C ARG A 468 29.74 -1.01 -5.62
N ARG A 469 30.25 -0.56 -6.75
CA ARG A 469 29.73 0.59 -7.48
C ARG A 469 29.13 0.15 -8.80
N TYR A 470 27.96 0.67 -9.10
CA TYR A 470 27.18 0.31 -10.27
C TYR A 470 26.68 1.56 -10.98
N THR A 471 26.34 1.41 -12.25
CA THR A 471 25.71 2.44 -13.07
C THR A 471 24.47 1.85 -13.71
N LEU A 472 23.33 2.54 -13.55
CA LEU A 472 22.09 2.26 -14.26
C LEU A 472 22.01 3.14 -15.50
N ASN A 473 21.85 2.51 -16.66
CA ASN A 473 21.70 3.20 -17.94
C ASN A 473 20.34 2.84 -18.56
N GLY A 474 19.69 3.82 -19.17
CA GLY A 474 18.50 3.59 -19.99
C GLY A 474 18.76 3.95 -21.44
N ALA A 475 18.07 3.30 -22.36
CA ALA A 475 18.10 3.63 -23.78
C ALA A 475 16.74 3.35 -24.43
N TYR A 476 16.47 4.00 -25.55
CA TYR A 476 15.27 3.79 -26.36
C TYR A 476 15.65 3.66 -27.84
N LEU A 477 14.81 3.02 -28.64
CA LEU A 477 15.05 2.86 -30.06
C LEU A 477 14.43 4.02 -30.83
N ALA A 478 15.25 5.01 -31.22
CA ALA A 478 14.83 6.15 -32.02
C ALA A 478 14.75 5.78 -33.52
N ALA A 479 13.75 6.31 -34.22
CA ALA A 479 13.73 6.30 -35.67
C ALA A 479 14.52 7.52 -36.19
N GLU A 480 15.69 7.29 -36.76
CA GLU A 480 16.47 8.34 -37.41
C GLU A 480 16.14 8.41 -38.90
N ALA A 481 15.74 9.60 -39.35
CA ALA A 481 15.57 9.88 -40.77
C ALA A 481 16.90 9.70 -41.50
N SER A 482 16.90 8.96 -42.61
CA SER A 482 18.09 8.81 -43.44
C SER A 482 18.44 10.16 -44.08
N GLN A 483 19.67 10.64 -43.86
CA GLN A 483 20.16 11.87 -44.49
C GLN A 483 20.22 11.76 -46.03
N ASP A 484 20.33 10.54 -46.56
CA ASP A 484 20.42 10.27 -48.00
C ASP A 484 19.06 9.93 -48.64
N GLY A 485 17.94 10.13 -47.93
CA GLY A 485 16.60 9.77 -48.41
C GLY A 485 16.34 8.26 -48.47
N GLY A 486 17.18 7.45 -47.84
CA GLY A 486 16.95 6.02 -47.63
C GLY A 486 15.87 5.73 -46.58
N PRO A 487 15.54 4.45 -46.33
CA PRO A 487 14.63 4.09 -45.24
C PRO A 487 15.21 4.55 -43.90
N ALA A 488 14.33 5.01 -43.00
CA ALA A 488 14.70 5.37 -41.64
C ALA A 488 15.43 4.20 -40.96
N ARG A 489 16.51 4.51 -40.24
CA ARG A 489 17.26 3.51 -39.46
C ARG A 489 16.85 3.63 -38.01
N SER A 490 16.74 2.49 -37.34
CA SER A 490 16.50 2.45 -35.90
C SER A 490 17.83 2.47 -35.17
N VAL A 491 18.05 3.48 -34.32
CA VAL A 491 19.28 3.65 -33.55
C VAL A 491 18.92 3.67 -32.07
N TRP A 492 19.68 2.94 -31.26
CA TRP A 492 19.53 3.01 -29.81
C TRP A 492 20.13 4.32 -29.32
N THR A 493 19.29 5.14 -28.69
CA THR A 493 19.67 6.42 -28.11
C THR A 493 19.58 6.30 -26.60
N ASP A 494 20.66 6.68 -25.90
CA ASP A 494 20.70 6.60 -24.45
C ASP A 494 19.86 7.73 -23.80
N TRP A 495 19.26 7.40 -22.66
CA TRP A 495 18.52 8.33 -21.83
C TRP A 495 19.38 8.92 -20.72
N THR A 496 19.10 10.17 -20.37
CA THR A 496 19.53 10.74 -19.08
C THR A 496 18.44 10.45 -18.05
N PRO A 497 18.71 9.69 -16.98
CA PRO A 497 17.70 9.41 -15.96
C PRO A 497 17.28 10.68 -15.22
N GLU A 498 15.97 10.84 -15.03
CA GLU A 498 15.39 11.87 -14.15
C GLU A 498 15.23 11.28 -12.74
N ARG A 499 15.73 11.97 -11.72
CA ARG A 499 15.51 11.57 -10.33
C ARG A 499 14.16 12.04 -9.86
N LEU A 500 13.21 11.12 -9.73
CA LEU A 500 11.84 11.41 -9.29
C LEU A 500 11.75 11.46 -7.77
N PHE A 501 12.51 10.60 -7.08
CA PHE A 501 12.55 10.51 -5.63
C PHE A 501 13.93 10.02 -5.17
N GLU A 502 14.43 10.52 -4.05
CA GLU A 502 15.68 10.06 -3.44
C GLU A 502 15.62 10.29 -1.92
N SER A 503 16.03 9.27 -1.16
CA SER A 503 16.09 9.25 0.30
C SER A 503 17.26 8.37 0.76
N GLU A 504 17.52 8.29 2.07
CA GLU A 504 18.70 7.61 2.62
C GLU A 504 18.77 6.08 2.32
N GLY A 505 17.65 5.47 1.93
CA GLY A 505 17.57 4.04 1.62
C GLY A 505 16.75 3.71 0.39
N ALA A 506 16.33 4.70 -0.39
CA ALA A 506 15.50 4.48 -1.57
C ALA A 506 15.68 5.58 -2.62
N ALA A 507 15.60 5.21 -3.89
CA ALA A 507 15.59 6.14 -5.01
C ALA A 507 14.62 5.66 -6.08
N THR A 508 13.99 6.58 -6.80
CA THR A 508 13.17 6.30 -7.97
C THR A 508 13.68 7.13 -9.13
N LEU A 509 13.98 6.45 -10.23
CA LEU A 509 14.49 7.02 -11.46
C LEU A 509 13.45 6.86 -12.55
N GLY A 510 13.15 7.96 -13.24
CA GLY A 510 12.28 8.00 -14.39
C GLY A 510 13.10 8.12 -15.67
N PHE A 511 12.70 7.37 -16.69
CA PHE A 511 13.20 7.51 -18.05
C PHE A 511 12.01 7.83 -18.95
N ARG A 512 11.88 9.12 -19.28
CA ARG A 512 10.70 9.66 -19.95
C ARG A 512 10.68 9.25 -21.43
N ASP A 513 9.55 8.72 -21.89
CA ASP A 513 9.29 8.54 -23.31
C ASP A 513 9.18 9.91 -23.99
N ILE A 514 9.72 10.04 -25.22
CA ILE A 514 9.86 11.33 -25.91
C ILE A 514 8.57 11.77 -26.64
N SER A 515 7.53 10.95 -26.64
CA SER A 515 6.21 11.29 -27.18
C SER A 515 5.44 12.18 -26.19
N GLU A 516 4.75 13.22 -26.68
CA GLU A 516 3.83 14.03 -25.86
C GLU A 516 2.66 13.17 -25.39
N VAL A 517 2.52 12.97 -24.08
CA VAL A 517 1.50 12.07 -23.50
C VAL A 517 0.31 12.88 -22.97
N PRO A 518 -0.94 12.39 -23.12
CA PRO A 518 -2.14 12.95 -22.48
C PRO A 518 -2.00 13.08 -20.95
N ALA A 519 -2.65 14.08 -20.36
CA ALA A 519 -2.51 14.45 -18.94
C ALA A 519 -3.05 13.44 -17.91
N ASN A 520 -3.47 12.24 -18.31
CA ASN A 520 -4.23 11.28 -17.50
C ASN A 520 -3.60 9.89 -17.37
N VAL A 521 -2.31 9.72 -17.67
CA VAL A 521 -1.60 8.43 -17.47
C VAL A 521 -0.53 8.60 -16.39
N ASP A 522 -0.53 7.68 -15.42
CA ASP A 522 0.29 7.79 -14.20
C ASP A 522 1.79 7.85 -14.52
N TRP A 523 2.34 6.97 -15.35
CA TRP A 523 3.66 7.20 -15.94
C TRP A 523 3.80 6.40 -17.24
N GLN A 524 4.00 7.07 -18.37
CA GLN A 524 4.37 6.40 -19.63
C GLN A 524 5.87 6.54 -19.85
N GLY A 525 6.57 5.42 -19.76
CA GLY A 525 8.02 5.35 -19.84
C GLY A 525 8.56 4.18 -19.04
N VAL A 526 9.83 4.27 -18.64
CA VAL A 526 10.43 3.30 -17.72
C VAL A 526 10.66 3.96 -16.38
N SER A 527 10.35 3.26 -15.29
CA SER A 527 10.74 3.67 -13.95
C SER A 527 11.55 2.57 -13.28
N VAL A 528 12.59 2.97 -12.54
CA VAL A 528 13.43 2.06 -11.77
C VAL A 528 13.42 2.51 -10.33
N ARG A 529 12.86 1.68 -9.46
CA ARG A 529 12.90 1.86 -8.02
C ARG A 529 14.07 1.09 -7.44
N ALA A 530 14.96 1.77 -6.75
CA ALA A 530 16.06 1.22 -6.00
C ALA A 530 15.74 1.27 -4.50
N GLN A 531 15.80 0.13 -3.82
CA GLN A 531 15.61 0.02 -2.37
C GLN A 531 16.83 -0.65 -1.74
N TRP A 532 17.49 0.04 -0.81
CA TRP A 532 18.59 -0.49 -0.02
C TRP A 532 18.09 -0.95 1.34
N PHE A 533 18.46 -2.17 1.71
CA PHE A 533 18.29 -2.71 3.05
C PHE A 533 19.65 -2.83 3.72
N ARG A 534 19.75 -2.32 4.95
CA ARG A 534 20.96 -2.42 5.78
C ARG A 534 20.84 -3.62 6.72
N ASN A 535 21.97 -4.22 7.05
CA ASN A 535 22.09 -5.35 7.98
C ASN A 535 22.16 -4.92 9.44
#